data_AF-A0A3A4B8H6-F1
#
_entry.id   AF-A0A3A4B8H6-F1
#
_cell.length_a   1.000
_cell.length_b   1.000
_cell.length_c   1.000
_cell.angle_alpha   90.00
_cell.angle_beta   90.00
_cell.angle_gamma   90.00
#
_symmetry.space_group_name_H-M   'P 1'
#
loop_
_entity.id
_entity.type
_entity.pdbx_description
1 polymer ?
#
loop_
_entity_poly.entity_id
_entity_poly.type
_entity_poly.pdbx_seq_one_letter_code
_entity_poly.pdbx_strand_id
1 'polypeptide(L)'
;MKAWGAAIALLAAVCAAAACTAPSKPAATVSASATGTGTGTASPSKAPPEQTDFAEAGRVVATYFATDDVARATGDERLGLALARDGRTLLTMAAFRAAIERGTAVPRARWGRPRLMIPKLDRYPLWFAAAAERREAGASRTAVMVFMKADDEDRWRLSSSSLLESGEKLPELALDADGYATPLATFDDDLAISPRLLGPLHATIAEEGAGGAAAGLVAPGPHTTARHVEIQTNRQRAKESGMGYDSIFGAANFPVYALKTEDGGGLVFYVLSRTTTWYAKAKSVFRIEPPPGAVPLLKDPVVRRSLEVVETQQYVATVPPKGGGAARVIAYDGAITKVNNT
;
A
#
# COMPACT_ATOMS: atom_id res chain seq x y z
N MET A 1 57.19 -8.98 5.25
CA MET A 1 58.07 -9.35 6.39
C MET A 1 57.41 -8.86 7.68
N LYS A 2 57.08 -9.81 8.58
CA LYS A 2 56.89 -9.71 10.04
C LYS A 2 55.93 -8.61 10.56
N ALA A 3 54.67 -8.94 10.87
CA ALA A 3 54.17 -9.57 12.11
C ALA A 3 53.80 -8.55 13.20
N TRP A 4 52.50 -8.24 13.32
CA TRP A 4 51.84 -7.72 14.53
C TRP A 4 50.68 -8.72 14.79
N GLY A 5 50.51 -9.41 15.91
CA GLY A 5 50.91 -9.12 17.29
C GLY A 5 49.64 -9.04 18.14
N ALA A 6 48.95 -10.17 18.31
CA ALA A 6 47.76 -10.29 19.16
C ALA A 6 48.14 -10.24 20.64
N ALA A 7 47.40 -9.46 21.44
CA ALA A 7 47.50 -9.48 22.90
C ALA A 7 46.10 -9.58 23.51
N ILE A 8 45.76 -10.79 23.95
CA ILE A 8 44.63 -11.11 24.81
C ILE A 8 45.16 -11.03 26.24
N ALA A 9 44.61 -10.14 27.06
CA ALA A 9 44.91 -10.11 28.49
C ALA A 9 43.67 -10.60 29.26
N LEU A 10 43.76 -11.85 29.73
CA LEU A 10 42.91 -12.38 30.81
C LEU A 10 43.46 -11.90 32.15
N LEU A 11 42.61 -11.29 32.96
CA LEU A 11 42.88 -11.04 34.38
C LEU A 11 41.66 -11.46 35.18
N ALA A 12 41.75 -12.66 35.75
CA ALA A 12 40.93 -13.11 36.86
C ALA A 12 41.67 -12.77 38.17
N ALA A 13 41.02 -12.08 39.10
CA ALA A 13 41.44 -12.03 40.49
C ALA A 13 40.22 -11.94 41.40
N VAL A 14 40.26 -12.80 42.42
CA VAL A 14 39.21 -13.22 43.35
C VAL A 14 39.07 -12.25 44.54
N CYS A 15 37.88 -12.31 45.15
CA CYS A 15 37.35 -11.52 46.27
C CYS A 15 38.21 -11.41 47.53
N ALA A 16 38.05 -10.29 48.25
CA ALA A 16 37.94 -10.26 49.71
C ALA A 16 37.15 -9.01 50.17
N ALA A 17 36.30 -9.20 51.18
CA ALA A 17 35.31 -8.27 51.69
C ALA A 17 35.85 -7.33 52.79
N ALA A 18 35.26 -6.14 52.92
CA ALA A 18 34.94 -5.51 54.20
C ALA A 18 33.97 -4.33 53.98
N ALA A 19 32.98 -4.23 54.88
CA ALA A 19 31.80 -3.38 54.82
C ALA A 19 32.07 -1.92 55.21
N CYS A 20 31.20 -1.01 54.75
CA CYS A 20 30.64 0.09 55.54
C CYS A 20 29.45 0.75 54.80
N THR A 21 28.25 0.44 55.28
CA THR A 21 27.04 1.27 55.43
C THR A 21 26.77 2.44 54.46
N ALA A 22 25.70 2.31 53.67
CA ALA A 22 24.99 3.42 53.04
C ALA A 22 23.54 3.52 53.57
N PRO A 23 22.98 4.72 53.77
CA PRO A 23 21.70 4.93 54.43
C PRO A 23 20.51 4.72 53.48
N SER A 24 19.51 4.01 54.00
CA SER A 24 18.21 3.70 53.41
C SER A 24 17.29 4.92 53.40
N LYS A 25 16.69 5.16 52.24
CA LYS A 25 15.65 6.17 51.95
C LYS A 25 14.38 5.89 52.79
N PRO A 26 13.78 6.90 53.43
CA PRO A 26 12.64 6.69 54.33
C PRO A 26 11.33 6.42 53.59
N ALA A 27 10.56 5.48 54.16
CA ALA A 27 9.19 5.17 53.83
C ALA A 27 8.22 6.23 54.39
N ALA A 28 7.09 6.43 53.71
CA ALA A 28 5.92 7.09 54.27
C ALA A 28 4.65 6.31 53.90
N THR A 29 4.20 5.56 54.91
CA THR A 29 2.81 5.38 55.40
C THR A 29 1.73 4.80 54.47
N VAL A 30 1.33 3.59 54.85
CA VAL A 30 0.06 2.92 54.53
C VAL A 30 -1.11 3.66 55.17
N SER A 31 -2.16 3.96 54.39
CA SER A 31 -3.53 4.17 54.88
C SER A 31 -4.45 3.17 54.17
N ALA A 32 -5.29 2.51 54.96
CA ALA A 32 -6.10 1.37 54.57
C ALA A 32 -7.44 1.75 53.92
N SER A 33 -7.92 0.83 53.07
CA SER A 33 -9.32 0.44 52.82
C SER A 33 -10.29 1.43 52.18
N ALA A 34 -10.64 1.14 50.92
CA ALA A 34 -12.03 0.92 50.53
C ALA A 34 -12.07 -0.09 49.38
N THR A 35 -12.70 -1.23 49.62
CA THR A 35 -13.19 -2.16 48.61
C THR A 35 -14.16 -1.45 47.67
N GLY A 36 -13.62 -0.94 46.56
CA GLY A 36 -14.41 -0.63 45.39
C GLY A 36 -14.42 -1.86 44.50
N THR A 37 -15.54 -2.59 44.49
CA THR A 37 -15.90 -3.48 43.38
C THR A 37 -16.01 -2.64 42.11
N GLY A 38 -14.85 -2.34 41.51
CA GLY A 38 -14.78 -1.88 40.13
C GLY A 38 -15.12 -3.08 39.27
N THR A 39 -16.41 -3.27 39.00
CA THR A 39 -16.84 -3.94 37.77
C THR A 39 -16.09 -3.25 36.65
N GLY A 40 -15.03 -3.88 36.15
CA GLY A 40 -14.46 -3.53 34.86
C GLY A 40 -15.63 -3.66 33.90
N THR A 41 -16.19 -2.52 33.48
CA THR A 41 -17.15 -2.48 32.41
C THR A 41 -16.42 -3.06 31.22
N ALA A 42 -16.67 -4.34 30.95
CA ALA A 42 -16.34 -4.96 29.69
C ALA A 42 -16.90 -4.01 28.64
N SER A 43 -16.02 -3.45 27.81
CA SER A 43 -16.42 -2.72 26.62
C SER A 43 -17.49 -3.56 25.93
N PRO A 44 -18.67 -3.02 25.59
CA PRO A 44 -19.73 -3.83 25.03
C PRO A 44 -19.17 -4.56 23.81
N SER A 45 -19.26 -5.89 23.85
CA SER A 45 -18.88 -6.73 22.72
C SER A 45 -19.75 -6.29 21.55
N LYS A 46 -19.14 -5.56 20.61
CA LYS A 46 -19.75 -5.12 19.36
C LYS A 46 -20.40 -6.34 18.71
N ALA A 47 -21.67 -6.21 18.29
CA ALA A 47 -22.39 -7.32 17.67
C ALA A 47 -21.54 -7.87 16.50
N PRO A 48 -21.47 -9.20 16.31
CA PRO A 48 -20.82 -9.77 15.14
C PRO A 48 -21.38 -9.11 13.88
N PRO A 49 -20.55 -8.74 12.90
CA PRO A 49 -21.05 -8.18 11.66
C PRO A 49 -22.02 -9.15 10.98
N GLU A 50 -23.04 -8.58 10.36
CA GLU A 50 -23.82 -9.30 9.37
C GLU A 50 -22.94 -9.56 8.13
N GLN A 51 -23.00 -10.78 7.60
CA GLN A 51 -22.32 -11.15 6.36
C GLN A 51 -22.80 -10.25 5.23
N THR A 52 -21.88 -9.62 4.51
CA THR A 52 -22.22 -8.82 3.33
C THR A 52 -22.86 -9.69 2.27
N ASP A 53 -24.09 -9.37 1.87
CA ASP A 53 -24.80 -10.07 0.80
C ASP A 53 -24.54 -9.44 -0.58
N PHE A 54 -24.88 -10.18 -1.65
CA PHE A 54 -24.68 -9.72 -3.03
C PHE A 54 -25.50 -8.48 -3.41
N ALA A 55 -26.69 -8.31 -2.84
CA ALA A 55 -27.55 -7.16 -3.10
C ALA A 55 -27.00 -5.90 -2.42
N GLU A 56 -26.48 -6.01 -1.19
CA GLU A 56 -25.79 -4.95 -0.48
C GLU A 56 -24.54 -4.52 -1.24
N ALA A 57 -23.64 -5.47 -1.56
CA ALA A 57 -22.43 -5.16 -2.32
C ALA A 57 -22.75 -4.52 -3.68
N GLY A 58 -23.78 -5.02 -4.36
CA GLY A 58 -24.29 -4.43 -5.61
C GLY A 58 -24.76 -2.98 -5.43
N ARG A 59 -25.51 -2.68 -4.37
CA ARG A 59 -25.94 -1.32 -4.03
C ARG A 59 -24.75 -0.41 -3.74
N VAL A 60 -23.77 -0.89 -2.95
CA VAL A 60 -22.56 -0.13 -2.61
C VAL A 60 -21.80 0.29 -3.88
N VAL A 61 -21.57 -0.64 -4.81
CA VAL A 61 -20.87 -0.35 -6.07
C VAL A 61 -21.66 0.64 -6.92
N ALA A 62 -22.97 0.44 -7.07
CA ALA A 62 -23.83 1.33 -7.85
C ALA A 62 -23.86 2.75 -7.27
N THR A 63 -24.00 2.89 -5.95
CA THR A 63 -23.96 4.18 -5.25
C THR A 63 -22.60 4.85 -5.40
N TYR A 64 -21.50 4.11 -5.28
CA TYR A 64 -20.16 4.63 -5.50
C TYR A 64 -20.01 5.18 -6.93
N PHE A 65 -20.39 4.42 -7.97
CA PHE A 65 -20.29 4.89 -9.35
C PHE A 65 -21.08 6.16 -9.60
N ALA A 66 -22.32 6.24 -9.11
CA ALA A 66 -23.16 7.42 -9.28
C ALA A 66 -22.59 8.64 -8.51
N THR A 67 -22.14 8.44 -7.28
CA THR A 67 -21.70 9.55 -6.41
C THR A 67 -20.30 10.04 -6.79
N ASP A 68 -19.38 9.15 -7.19
CA ASP A 68 -18.06 9.52 -7.72
C ASP A 68 -18.21 10.28 -9.05
N ASP A 69 -19.15 9.89 -9.91
CA ASP A 69 -19.43 10.63 -11.15
C ASP A 69 -19.93 12.05 -10.84
N VAL A 70 -20.85 12.22 -9.88
CA VAL A 70 -21.31 13.54 -9.42
C VAL A 70 -20.14 14.35 -8.85
N ALA A 71 -19.36 13.77 -7.93
CA ALA A 71 -18.22 14.45 -7.30
C ALA A 71 -17.23 14.96 -8.35
N ARG A 72 -16.91 14.14 -9.36
CA ARG A 72 -15.99 14.51 -10.44
C ARG A 72 -16.60 15.52 -11.41
N ALA A 73 -17.90 15.42 -11.69
CA ALA A 73 -18.60 16.36 -12.56
C ALA A 73 -18.70 17.77 -11.96
N THR A 74 -18.88 17.86 -10.64
CA THR A 74 -18.98 19.15 -9.92
C THR A 74 -17.64 19.66 -9.38
N GLY A 75 -16.58 18.84 -9.42
CA GLY A 75 -15.31 19.16 -8.79
C GLY A 75 -15.36 19.15 -7.25
N ASP A 76 -16.37 18.50 -6.65
CA ASP A 76 -16.50 18.38 -5.19
C ASP A 76 -15.50 17.36 -4.62
N GLU A 77 -14.28 17.84 -4.34
CA GLU A 77 -13.21 17.02 -3.74
C GLU A 77 -13.65 16.42 -2.40
N ARG A 78 -14.40 17.15 -1.58
CA ARG A 78 -14.84 16.66 -0.27
C ARG A 78 -15.78 15.46 -0.43
N LEU A 79 -16.69 15.50 -1.40
CA LEU A 79 -17.55 14.37 -1.72
C LEU A 79 -16.73 13.18 -2.25
N GLY A 80 -15.77 13.42 -3.15
CA GLY A 80 -14.86 12.38 -3.66
C GLY A 80 -14.06 11.72 -2.54
N LEU A 81 -13.52 12.50 -1.59
CA LEU A 81 -12.77 11.99 -0.45
C LEU A 81 -13.66 11.24 0.56
N ALA A 82 -14.94 11.59 0.68
CA ALA A 82 -15.89 10.85 1.52
C ALA A 82 -16.15 9.42 1.01
N LEU A 83 -15.92 9.15 -0.28
CA LEU A 83 -16.08 7.83 -0.90
C LEU A 83 -14.81 6.97 -0.84
N ALA A 84 -13.67 7.55 -0.46
CA ALA A 84 -12.37 6.89 -0.51
C ALA A 84 -11.78 6.67 0.89
N ARG A 85 -10.97 5.62 1.02
CA ARG A 85 -10.15 5.34 2.19
C ARG A 85 -8.79 4.78 1.78
N ASP A 86 -7.89 4.65 2.75
CA ASP A 86 -6.58 4.02 2.57
C ASP A 86 -5.80 4.62 1.38
N GLY A 87 -5.14 3.79 0.57
CA GLY A 87 -4.37 4.27 -0.58
C GLY A 87 -5.21 5.02 -1.62
N ARG A 88 -6.53 4.74 -1.71
CA ARG A 88 -7.39 5.41 -2.67
C ARG A 88 -7.62 6.88 -2.32
N THR A 89 -7.66 7.24 -1.04
CA THR A 89 -7.80 8.65 -0.61
C THR A 89 -6.70 9.52 -1.22
N LEU A 90 -5.46 9.03 -1.22
CA LEU A 90 -4.31 9.76 -1.77
C LEU A 90 -4.42 9.96 -3.28
N LEU A 91 -4.86 8.93 -4.01
CA LEU A 91 -5.06 8.99 -5.46
C LEU A 91 -6.25 9.90 -5.84
N THR A 92 -7.34 9.86 -5.08
CA THR A 92 -8.48 10.74 -5.28
C THR A 92 -8.07 12.20 -5.08
N MET A 93 -7.40 12.52 -3.96
CA MET A 93 -6.89 13.86 -3.68
C MET A 93 -5.97 14.37 -4.82
N ALA A 94 -5.04 13.52 -5.28
CA ALA A 94 -4.14 13.87 -6.38
C ALA A 94 -4.89 14.19 -7.68
N ALA A 95 -5.92 13.40 -8.03
CA ALA A 95 -6.71 13.60 -9.25
C ALA A 95 -7.47 14.94 -9.23
N PHE A 96 -8.11 15.29 -8.11
CA PHE A 96 -8.84 16.56 -7.96
C PHE A 96 -7.88 17.76 -8.01
N ARG A 97 -6.79 17.74 -7.25
CA ARG A 97 -5.80 18.83 -7.25
C ARG A 97 -5.16 19.05 -8.61
N ALA A 98 -4.80 17.97 -9.30
CA ALA A 98 -4.23 18.05 -10.63
C ALA A 98 -5.21 18.65 -11.66
N ALA A 99 -6.51 18.40 -11.50
CA ALA A 99 -7.54 19.00 -12.35
C ALA A 99 -7.69 20.50 -12.09
N ILE A 100 -7.72 20.91 -10.82
CA ILE A 100 -7.78 22.31 -10.39
C ILE A 100 -6.59 23.11 -10.96
N GLU A 101 -5.37 22.62 -10.77
CA GLU A 101 -4.17 23.30 -11.25
C GLU A 101 -4.19 23.52 -12.76
N ARG A 102 -4.59 22.50 -13.51
CA ARG A 102 -4.64 22.58 -14.98
C ARG A 102 -5.83 23.37 -15.52
N GLY A 103 -6.75 23.82 -14.66
CA GLY A 103 -8.03 24.39 -15.10
C GLY A 103 -8.86 23.42 -15.95
N THR A 104 -8.78 22.12 -15.64
CA THR A 104 -9.45 21.04 -16.39
C THR A 104 -10.51 20.36 -15.54
N ALA A 105 -11.46 19.69 -16.18
CA ALA A 105 -12.42 18.83 -15.47
C ALA A 105 -11.70 17.64 -14.81
N VAL A 106 -12.18 17.21 -13.65
CA VAL A 106 -11.69 15.99 -12.99
C VAL A 106 -12.03 14.79 -13.91
N PRO A 107 -11.09 13.87 -14.19
CA PRO A 107 -11.35 12.73 -15.06
C PRO A 107 -12.55 11.91 -14.57
N ARG A 108 -13.46 11.56 -15.49
CA ARG A 108 -14.70 10.81 -15.23
C ARG A 108 -14.66 9.49 -16.00
N ALA A 109 -15.23 8.46 -15.38
CA ALA A 109 -15.34 7.14 -15.97
C ALA A 109 -16.80 6.72 -16.14
N ARG A 110 -17.09 6.02 -17.23
CA ARG A 110 -18.32 5.25 -17.38
C ARG A 110 -18.06 3.79 -17.05
N TRP A 111 -19.00 3.19 -16.34
CA TRP A 111 -18.83 1.86 -15.77
C TRP A 111 -19.73 0.83 -16.45
N GLY A 112 -19.19 -0.37 -16.66
CA GLY A 112 -19.96 -1.56 -17.04
C GLY A 112 -20.59 -2.24 -15.83
N ARG A 113 -21.28 -3.35 -16.07
CA ARG A 113 -21.87 -4.17 -15.00
C ARG A 113 -20.74 -4.76 -14.12
N PRO A 114 -20.81 -4.63 -12.78
CA PRO A 114 -19.80 -5.20 -11.91
C PRO A 114 -19.98 -6.72 -11.74
N ARG A 115 -18.84 -7.44 -11.71
CA ARG A 115 -18.71 -8.80 -11.16
C ARG A 115 -18.27 -8.68 -9.71
N LEU A 116 -19.08 -9.18 -8.78
CA LEU A 116 -18.82 -9.11 -7.34
C LEU A 116 -18.00 -10.32 -6.89
N MET A 117 -17.06 -10.09 -5.99
CA MET A 117 -16.18 -11.09 -5.37
C MET A 117 -16.24 -10.86 -3.86
N ILE A 118 -17.16 -11.54 -3.20
CA ILE A 118 -17.52 -11.27 -1.81
C ILE A 118 -16.98 -12.39 -0.93
N PRO A 119 -15.99 -12.13 -0.05
CA PRO A 119 -15.54 -13.11 0.91
C PRO A 119 -16.57 -13.34 2.01
N LYS A 120 -16.60 -14.56 2.54
CA LYS A 120 -17.34 -14.87 3.78
C LYS A 120 -16.53 -14.39 4.98
N LEU A 121 -17.03 -13.37 5.70
CA LEU A 121 -16.35 -12.70 6.80
C LEU A 121 -17.29 -12.58 8.00
N ASP A 122 -16.80 -12.98 9.17
CA ASP A 122 -17.54 -12.99 10.44
C ASP A 122 -17.07 -11.90 11.42
N ARG A 123 -16.15 -11.05 10.98
CA ARG A 123 -15.54 -9.98 11.78
C ARG A 123 -15.16 -8.79 10.92
N TYR A 124 -15.20 -7.62 11.56
CA TYR A 124 -14.67 -6.41 10.97
C TYR A 124 -13.14 -6.45 10.84
N PRO A 125 -12.56 -5.75 9.83
CA PRO A 125 -13.25 -5.01 8.77
C PRO A 125 -13.93 -5.94 7.76
N LEU A 126 -15.15 -5.58 7.34
CA LEU A 126 -15.81 -6.23 6.21
C LEU A 126 -15.27 -5.63 4.91
N TRP A 127 -15.04 -6.47 3.92
CA TRP A 127 -14.59 -6.03 2.62
C TRP A 127 -15.13 -6.93 1.51
N PHE A 128 -15.23 -6.39 0.31
CA PHE A 128 -15.46 -7.17 -0.90
C PHE A 128 -14.75 -6.51 -2.07
N ALA A 129 -14.51 -7.29 -3.13
CA ALA A 129 -13.96 -6.78 -4.37
C ALA A 129 -15.01 -6.77 -5.48
N ALA A 130 -14.84 -5.88 -6.45
CA ALA A 130 -15.68 -5.80 -7.64
C ALA A 130 -14.80 -5.56 -8.87
N ALA A 131 -15.10 -6.25 -9.97
CA ALA A 131 -14.48 -6.01 -11.25
C ALA A 131 -15.50 -5.41 -12.21
N ALA A 132 -15.19 -4.29 -12.86
CA ALA A 132 -16.08 -3.65 -13.82
C ALA A 132 -15.29 -3.05 -14.96
N GLU A 133 -15.87 -3.07 -16.16
CA GLU A 133 -15.32 -2.30 -17.27
C GLU A 133 -15.35 -0.80 -16.93
N ARG A 134 -14.21 -0.13 -17.08
CA ARG A 134 -14.03 1.30 -16.89
C ARG A 134 -13.68 1.94 -18.23
N ARG A 135 -14.54 2.83 -18.70
CA ARG A 135 -14.33 3.64 -19.91
C ARG A 135 -13.99 5.07 -19.52
N GLU A 136 -12.78 5.51 -19.84
CA GLU A 136 -12.29 6.86 -19.55
C GLU A 136 -11.41 7.35 -20.69
N ALA A 137 -11.62 8.61 -21.11
CA ALA A 137 -10.80 9.27 -22.15
C ALA A 137 -10.59 8.44 -23.45
N GLY A 138 -11.61 7.68 -23.87
CA GLY A 138 -11.55 6.85 -25.08
C GLY A 138 -10.90 5.47 -24.90
N ALA A 139 -10.34 5.17 -23.72
CA ALA A 139 -9.82 3.86 -23.38
C ALA A 139 -10.85 3.05 -22.57
N SER A 140 -10.89 1.74 -22.80
CA SER A 140 -11.65 0.79 -21.96
C SER A 140 -10.70 -0.23 -21.34
N ARG A 141 -10.77 -0.39 -20.01
CA ARG A 141 -10.01 -1.38 -19.24
C ARG A 141 -10.86 -1.90 -18.09
N THR A 142 -10.61 -3.11 -17.62
CA THR A 142 -11.30 -3.63 -16.42
C THR A 142 -10.64 -3.05 -15.17
N ALA A 143 -11.39 -2.32 -14.36
CA ALA A 143 -10.95 -1.95 -13.03
C ALA A 143 -11.30 -3.05 -12.04
N VAL A 144 -10.41 -3.30 -11.09
CA VAL A 144 -10.62 -4.19 -9.96
C VAL A 144 -10.52 -3.37 -8.69
N MET A 145 -11.62 -3.31 -7.95
CA MET A 145 -11.87 -2.38 -6.85
C MET A 145 -12.11 -3.14 -5.56
N VAL A 146 -11.60 -2.65 -4.44
CA VAL A 146 -11.86 -3.19 -3.10
C VAL A 146 -12.61 -2.15 -2.27
N PHE A 147 -13.79 -2.52 -1.79
CA PHE A 147 -14.59 -1.72 -0.87
C PHE A 147 -14.42 -2.28 0.53
N MET A 148 -14.30 -1.39 1.52
CA MET A 148 -14.13 -1.80 2.92
C MET A 148 -14.93 -0.93 3.88
N LYS A 149 -15.55 -1.61 4.84
CA LYS A 149 -16.29 -1.07 5.97
C LYS A 149 -15.55 -1.48 7.25
N ALA A 150 -15.00 -0.50 7.97
CA ALA A 150 -14.09 -0.79 9.08
C ALA A 150 -14.78 -1.38 10.30
N ASP A 151 -16.03 -1.00 10.51
CA ASP A 151 -16.84 -1.35 11.66
C ASP A 151 -18.33 -1.08 11.35
N ASP A 152 -19.27 -1.39 12.25
CA ASP A 152 -20.73 -1.30 12.01
C ASP A 152 -21.27 0.11 11.74
N GLU A 153 -20.66 1.14 12.35
CA GLU A 153 -21.00 2.56 12.23
C GLU A 153 -20.31 3.19 11.01
N ASP A 154 -19.24 2.57 10.51
CA ASP A 154 -18.53 3.06 9.32
C ASP A 154 -19.34 2.81 8.03
N ARG A 155 -19.05 3.63 7.01
CA ARG A 155 -19.63 3.48 5.67
C ARG A 155 -18.67 2.71 4.78
N TRP A 156 -19.24 1.99 3.82
CA TRP A 156 -18.49 1.41 2.71
C TRP A 156 -17.76 2.50 1.92
N ARG A 157 -16.44 2.35 1.79
CA ARG A 157 -15.58 3.25 1.01
C ARG A 157 -14.61 2.45 0.16
N LEU A 158 -14.23 3.00 -0.99
CA LEU A 158 -13.25 2.41 -1.88
C LEU A 158 -11.86 2.51 -1.24
N SER A 159 -11.24 1.37 -0.94
CA SER A 159 -9.92 1.24 -0.34
C SER A 159 -8.81 1.16 -1.40
N SER A 160 -9.06 0.41 -2.48
CA SER A 160 -8.12 0.24 -3.59
C SER A 160 -8.83 0.09 -4.92
N SER A 161 -8.20 0.54 -6.01
CA SER A 161 -8.64 0.33 -7.39
C SER A 161 -7.43 0.23 -8.30
N SER A 162 -7.33 -0.85 -9.06
CA SER A 162 -6.28 -1.05 -10.08
C SER A 162 -6.91 -1.35 -11.44
N LEU A 163 -6.19 -1.14 -12.53
CA LEU A 163 -6.64 -1.50 -13.87
C LEU A 163 -5.92 -2.77 -14.33
N LEU A 164 -6.66 -3.76 -14.84
CA LEU A 164 -6.05 -4.94 -15.44
C LEU A 164 -5.11 -4.50 -16.58
N GLU A 165 -3.95 -5.13 -16.63
CA GLU A 165 -3.01 -4.98 -17.74
C GLU A 165 -3.60 -5.57 -19.02
N SER A 166 -3.11 -5.09 -20.16
CA SER A 166 -3.59 -5.54 -21.46
C SER A 166 -3.35 -7.05 -21.63
N GLY A 167 -4.39 -7.79 -22.02
CA GLY A 167 -4.33 -9.24 -22.17
C GLY A 167 -4.48 -10.05 -20.88
N GLU A 168 -4.49 -9.39 -19.72
CA GLU A 168 -4.72 -10.06 -18.44
C GLU A 168 -6.19 -10.38 -18.20
N LYS A 169 -6.41 -11.43 -17.42
CA LYS A 169 -7.73 -11.84 -16.93
C LYS A 169 -7.65 -12.09 -15.42
N LEU A 170 -8.76 -11.87 -14.74
CA LEU A 170 -8.89 -12.30 -13.36
C LEU A 170 -8.93 -13.84 -13.31
N PRO A 171 -8.26 -14.47 -12.32
CA PRO A 171 -8.38 -15.90 -12.11
C PRO A 171 -9.82 -16.26 -11.69
N GLU A 172 -10.16 -17.54 -11.82
CA GLU A 172 -11.35 -18.09 -11.18
C GLU A 172 -11.10 -18.23 -9.67
N LEU A 173 -12.11 -17.86 -8.89
CA LEU A 173 -12.02 -17.84 -7.43
C LEU A 173 -12.58 -19.13 -6.84
N ALA A 174 -12.00 -19.58 -5.73
CA ALA A 174 -12.58 -20.67 -4.96
C ALA A 174 -13.84 -20.15 -4.24
N LEU A 175 -15.01 -20.53 -4.77
CA LEU A 175 -16.32 -20.14 -4.25
C LEU A 175 -16.94 -21.27 -3.41
N ASP A 176 -17.73 -20.91 -2.40
CA ASP A 176 -18.61 -21.83 -1.69
C ASP A 176 -19.91 -22.10 -2.49
N ALA A 177 -20.78 -22.97 -1.95
CA ALA A 177 -22.03 -23.35 -2.60
C ALA A 177 -23.02 -22.17 -2.79
N ASP A 178 -22.87 -21.12 -1.99
CA ASP A 178 -23.69 -19.91 -2.05
C ASP A 178 -23.05 -18.82 -2.95
N GLY A 179 -21.87 -19.11 -3.51
CA GLY A 179 -21.13 -18.22 -4.41
C GLY A 179 -20.16 -17.25 -3.72
N TYR A 180 -19.97 -17.33 -2.40
CA TYR A 180 -19.02 -16.49 -1.67
C TYR A 180 -17.58 -16.98 -1.90
N ALA A 181 -16.66 -16.03 -2.08
CA ALA A 181 -15.25 -16.32 -2.20
C ALA A 181 -14.64 -16.74 -0.86
N THR A 182 -13.59 -17.56 -0.92
CA THR A 182 -12.82 -17.92 0.27
C THR A 182 -11.76 -16.84 0.56
N PRO A 183 -11.80 -16.14 1.71
CA PRO A 183 -10.74 -15.22 2.10
C PRO A 183 -9.46 -15.99 2.45
N LEU A 184 -8.30 -15.43 2.14
CA LEU A 184 -7.00 -15.93 2.59
C LEU A 184 -6.49 -15.13 3.79
N ALA A 185 -5.83 -15.82 4.73
CA ALA A 185 -5.19 -15.16 5.85
C ALA A 185 -3.97 -14.34 5.38
N THR A 186 -3.67 -13.26 6.10
CA THR A 186 -2.52 -12.39 5.76
C THR A 186 -1.17 -13.13 5.78
N PHE A 187 -1.07 -14.17 6.62
CA PHE A 187 0.12 -15.03 6.78
C PHE A 187 -0.09 -16.45 6.25
N ASP A 188 -1.03 -16.63 5.32
CA ASP A 188 -1.30 -17.92 4.70
C ASP A 188 -0.02 -18.48 4.04
N ASP A 189 0.42 -19.65 4.50
CA ASP A 189 1.65 -20.31 4.06
C ASP A 189 1.40 -21.46 3.07
N ASP A 190 0.15 -21.61 2.61
CA ASP A 190 -0.23 -22.47 1.49
C ASP A 190 0.01 -21.80 0.13
N LEU A 191 0.42 -20.53 0.12
CA LEU A 191 0.84 -19.80 -1.08
C LEU A 191 2.37 -19.81 -1.26
N ALA A 192 2.83 -19.66 -2.51
CA ALA A 192 4.25 -19.46 -2.83
C ALA A 192 4.82 -18.22 -2.13
N ILE A 193 4.00 -17.18 -1.94
CA ILE A 193 4.30 -15.98 -1.17
C ILE A 193 3.09 -15.66 -0.30
N SER A 194 3.25 -15.62 1.02
CA SER A 194 2.15 -15.19 1.89
C SER A 194 1.69 -13.77 1.53
N PRO A 195 0.38 -13.45 1.60
CA PRO A 195 -0.15 -12.17 1.13
C PRO A 195 0.59 -10.95 1.72
N ARG A 196 0.98 -10.99 3.00
CA ARG A 196 1.73 -9.91 3.66
C ARG A 196 3.10 -9.65 3.06
N LEU A 197 3.79 -10.69 2.60
CA LEU A 197 5.15 -10.60 2.10
C LEU A 197 5.22 -10.15 0.64
N LEU A 198 4.10 -10.20 -0.08
CA LEU A 198 4.07 -9.83 -1.50
C LEU A 198 4.50 -8.38 -1.75
N GLY A 199 4.02 -7.43 -0.96
CA GLY A 199 4.39 -6.02 -1.08
C GLY A 199 5.89 -5.79 -0.89
N PRO A 200 6.50 -6.19 0.25
CA PRO A 200 7.93 -6.09 0.48
C PRO A 200 8.79 -6.78 -0.60
N LEU A 201 8.43 -8.00 -1.01
CA LEU A 201 9.18 -8.71 -2.05
C LEU A 201 9.08 -8.02 -3.41
N HIS A 202 7.91 -7.50 -3.77
CA HIS A 202 7.74 -6.71 -4.98
C HIS A 202 8.59 -5.43 -4.93
N ALA A 203 8.62 -4.72 -3.80
CA ALA A 203 9.49 -3.55 -3.63
C ALA A 203 10.97 -3.89 -3.86
N THR A 204 11.47 -4.99 -3.27
CA THR A 204 12.83 -5.47 -3.50
C THR A 204 13.10 -5.78 -4.97
N ILE A 205 12.18 -6.42 -5.68
CA ILE A 205 12.34 -6.74 -7.11
C ILE A 205 12.34 -5.47 -7.97
N ALA A 206 11.52 -4.47 -7.62
CA ALA A 206 11.52 -3.18 -8.32
C ALA A 206 12.85 -2.42 -8.15
N GLU A 207 13.54 -2.60 -7.02
CA GLU A 207 14.81 -1.94 -6.72
C GLU A 207 16.05 -2.70 -7.20
N GLU A 208 16.06 -4.03 -7.09
CA GLU A 208 17.23 -4.87 -7.37
C GLU A 208 17.14 -5.61 -8.72
N GLY A 209 15.95 -5.70 -9.31
CA GLY A 209 15.73 -6.34 -10.60
C GLY A 209 15.89 -7.87 -10.56
N ALA A 210 16.20 -8.45 -11.72
CA ALA A 210 16.26 -9.91 -11.90
C ALA A 210 17.51 -10.58 -11.29
N GLY A 211 18.48 -9.80 -10.79
CA GLY A 211 19.67 -10.31 -10.10
C GLY A 211 19.64 -10.15 -8.58
N GLY A 212 18.54 -9.61 -8.04
CA GLY A 212 18.38 -9.33 -6.62
C GLY A 212 18.04 -10.55 -5.76
N ALA A 213 17.99 -10.35 -4.44
CA ALA A 213 17.70 -11.40 -3.46
C ALA A 213 16.28 -11.99 -3.61
N ALA A 214 15.35 -11.22 -4.17
CA ALA A 214 13.96 -11.64 -4.43
C ALA A 214 13.73 -12.10 -5.88
N ALA A 215 14.79 -12.28 -6.69
CA ALA A 215 14.66 -12.68 -8.08
C ALA A 215 13.88 -14.01 -8.22
N GLY A 216 12.98 -14.05 -9.22
CA GLY A 216 12.16 -15.23 -9.52
C GLY A 216 10.94 -15.44 -8.59
N LEU A 217 10.81 -14.68 -7.49
CA LEU A 217 9.64 -14.76 -6.62
C LEU A 217 8.42 -14.04 -7.22
N VAL A 218 8.65 -12.91 -7.90
CA VAL A 218 7.62 -12.23 -8.72
C VAL A 218 8.12 -12.18 -10.15
N ALA A 219 7.22 -12.49 -11.09
CA ALA A 219 7.49 -12.55 -12.51
C ALA A 219 7.99 -11.18 -13.03
N PRO A 220 8.94 -11.18 -13.99
CA PRO A 220 9.34 -9.98 -14.71
C PRO A 220 8.15 -9.30 -15.41
N GLY A 221 8.16 -7.97 -15.46
CA GLY A 221 7.06 -7.20 -16.02
C GLY A 221 7.27 -5.68 -15.94
N PRO A 222 6.38 -4.89 -16.57
CA PRO A 222 6.49 -3.44 -16.66
C PRO A 222 6.46 -2.73 -15.29
N HIS A 223 5.85 -3.37 -14.30
CA HIS A 223 5.73 -2.82 -12.96
C HIS A 223 6.61 -3.50 -11.91
N THR A 224 7.39 -4.52 -12.29
CA THR A 224 8.32 -5.24 -11.42
C THR A 224 9.77 -4.94 -11.86
N THR A 225 10.44 -5.87 -12.53
CA THR A 225 11.85 -5.76 -12.94
C THR A 225 12.13 -4.61 -13.91
N ALA A 226 11.16 -4.17 -14.71
CA ALA A 226 11.35 -3.01 -15.59
C ALA A 226 11.56 -1.72 -14.79
N ARG A 227 11.07 -1.64 -13.54
CA ARG A 227 11.33 -0.50 -12.65
C ARG A 227 12.80 -0.41 -12.28
N HIS A 228 13.48 -1.53 -12.07
CA HIS A 228 14.91 -1.52 -11.83
C HIS A 228 15.67 -0.91 -13.00
N VAL A 229 15.34 -1.32 -14.23
CA VAL A 229 15.95 -0.77 -15.46
C VAL A 229 15.68 0.73 -15.59
N GLU A 230 14.44 1.16 -15.30
CA GLU A 230 14.05 2.57 -15.26
C GLU A 230 14.90 3.38 -14.26
N ILE A 231 15.09 2.85 -13.04
CA ILE A 231 15.88 3.49 -11.98
C ILE A 231 17.33 3.65 -12.41
N GLN A 232 17.97 2.61 -12.95
CA GLN A 232 19.37 2.69 -13.38
C GLN A 232 19.55 3.69 -14.53
N THR A 233 18.62 3.68 -15.49
CA THR A 233 18.63 4.62 -16.62
C THR A 233 18.51 6.06 -16.14
N ASN A 234 17.55 6.35 -15.25
CA ASN A 234 17.35 7.69 -14.71
C ASN A 234 18.52 8.14 -13.82
N ARG A 235 19.12 7.22 -13.06
CA ARG A 235 20.32 7.49 -12.26
C ARG A 235 21.49 7.91 -13.13
N GLN A 236 21.71 7.22 -14.25
CA GLN A 236 22.77 7.55 -15.19
C GLN A 236 22.54 8.93 -15.85
N ARG A 237 21.32 9.20 -16.33
CA ARG A 237 20.96 10.51 -16.91
C ARG A 237 21.10 11.67 -15.91
N ALA A 238 20.69 11.46 -14.67
CA ALA A 238 20.84 12.45 -13.61
C ALA A 238 22.31 12.76 -13.34
N LYS A 239 23.16 11.72 -13.28
CA LYS A 239 24.60 11.85 -13.10
C LYS A 239 25.25 12.66 -14.22
N GLU A 240 24.89 12.40 -15.48
CA GLU A 240 25.36 13.15 -16.66
C GLU A 240 24.98 14.63 -16.60
N SER A 241 23.87 14.95 -15.92
CA SER A 241 23.38 16.31 -15.72
C SER A 241 23.88 16.96 -14.42
N GLY A 242 24.84 16.35 -13.71
CA GLY A 242 25.36 16.86 -12.43
C GLY A 242 24.39 16.74 -11.25
N MET A 243 23.38 15.87 -11.34
CA MET A 243 22.39 15.60 -10.30
C MET A 243 22.58 14.23 -9.66
N GLY A 244 22.04 14.06 -8.46
CA GLY A 244 21.74 12.77 -7.85
C GLY A 244 20.31 12.34 -8.15
N TYR A 245 20.09 11.02 -8.18
CA TYR A 245 18.78 10.42 -8.37
C TYR A 245 18.71 9.12 -7.56
N ASP A 246 17.70 9.04 -6.71
CA ASP A 246 17.38 7.87 -5.90
C ASP A 246 15.88 7.59 -6.00
N SER A 247 15.52 6.31 -6.11
CA SER A 247 14.13 5.87 -6.24
C SER A 247 13.95 4.61 -5.43
N ILE A 248 13.18 4.71 -4.36
CA ILE A 248 13.00 3.66 -3.34
C ILE A 248 11.53 3.26 -3.30
N PHE A 249 11.27 1.97 -3.25
CA PHE A 249 9.97 1.35 -3.10
C PHE A 249 9.80 0.85 -1.67
N GLY A 250 8.59 0.98 -1.15
CA GLY A 250 8.22 0.45 0.15
C GLY A 250 6.81 -0.10 0.12
N ALA A 251 6.56 -1.15 0.90
CA ALA A 251 5.20 -1.56 1.18
C ALA A 251 4.48 -0.43 1.93
N ALA A 252 3.33 0.00 1.42
CA ALA A 252 2.52 1.00 2.11
C ALA A 252 1.81 0.37 3.30
N ASN A 253 1.60 1.14 4.38
CA ASN A 253 0.89 0.67 5.56
C ASN A 253 -0.64 0.72 5.37
N PHE A 254 -1.12 0.04 4.34
CA PHE A 254 -2.55 -0.14 4.03
C PHE A 254 -2.92 -1.62 4.11
N PRO A 255 -4.22 -1.95 4.29
CA PRO A 255 -4.65 -3.35 4.34
C PRO A 255 -4.28 -4.12 3.06
N VAL A 256 -3.89 -5.38 3.25
CA VAL A 256 -3.73 -6.36 2.17
C VAL A 256 -4.96 -7.25 2.18
N TYR A 257 -5.59 -7.41 1.02
CA TYR A 257 -6.75 -8.28 0.84
C TYR A 257 -6.37 -9.46 -0.05
N ALA A 258 -6.91 -10.64 0.24
CA ALA A 258 -6.59 -11.83 -0.53
C ALA A 258 -7.78 -12.78 -0.62
N LEU A 259 -8.03 -13.30 -1.82
CA LEU A 259 -9.04 -14.33 -2.10
C LEU A 259 -8.35 -15.57 -2.65
N LYS A 260 -8.80 -16.75 -2.25
CA LYS A 260 -8.29 -18.02 -2.78
C LYS A 260 -8.77 -18.23 -4.22
N THR A 261 -7.89 -18.70 -5.08
CA THR A 261 -8.22 -19.09 -6.47
C THR A 261 -8.54 -20.57 -6.56
N GLU A 262 -9.27 -21.00 -7.59
CA GLU A 262 -9.71 -22.41 -7.76
C GLU A 262 -8.52 -23.38 -7.83
N ASP A 263 -7.39 -22.93 -8.38
CA ASP A 263 -6.14 -23.69 -8.48
C ASP A 263 -5.34 -23.76 -7.16
N GLY A 264 -5.90 -23.27 -6.06
CA GLY A 264 -5.27 -23.25 -4.73
C GLY A 264 -4.33 -22.07 -4.50
N GLY A 265 -4.15 -21.18 -5.47
CA GLY A 265 -3.41 -19.93 -5.32
C GLY A 265 -4.20 -18.82 -4.63
N GLY A 266 -3.77 -17.57 -4.86
CA GLY A 266 -4.39 -16.38 -4.31
C GLY A 266 -4.43 -15.20 -5.28
N LEU A 267 -5.51 -14.43 -5.21
CA LEU A 267 -5.65 -13.09 -5.80
C LEU A 267 -5.41 -12.06 -4.70
N VAL A 268 -4.29 -11.33 -4.76
CA VAL A 268 -3.82 -10.45 -3.68
C VAL A 268 -3.85 -8.98 -4.11
N PHE A 269 -4.45 -8.13 -3.28
CA PHE A 269 -4.57 -6.68 -3.45
C PHE A 269 -3.67 -5.98 -2.43
N TYR A 270 -2.80 -5.09 -2.88
CA TYR A 270 -1.82 -4.43 -2.02
C TYR A 270 -1.38 -3.09 -2.61
N VAL A 271 -0.69 -2.30 -1.79
CA VAL A 271 -0.26 -0.95 -2.15
C VAL A 271 1.23 -0.81 -1.87
N LEU A 272 1.96 -0.21 -2.81
CA LEU A 272 3.33 0.25 -2.62
C LEU A 272 3.37 1.78 -2.63
N SER A 273 4.36 2.32 -1.95
CA SER A 273 4.81 3.70 -2.13
C SER A 273 6.13 3.71 -2.87
N ARG A 274 6.31 4.63 -3.81
CA ARG A 274 7.61 4.91 -4.43
C ARG A 274 8.01 6.33 -4.11
N THR A 275 9.18 6.51 -3.51
CA THR A 275 9.77 7.84 -3.27
C THR A 275 10.94 8.03 -4.21
N THR A 276 10.83 9.03 -5.10
CA THR A 276 11.89 9.41 -6.03
C THR A 276 12.43 10.77 -5.65
N THR A 277 13.75 10.87 -5.48
CA THR A 277 14.45 12.10 -5.10
C THR A 277 15.45 12.48 -6.18
N TRP A 278 15.36 13.72 -6.63
CA TRP A 278 16.39 14.41 -7.41
C TRP A 278 17.06 15.45 -6.52
N TYR A 279 18.36 15.63 -6.65
CA TYR A 279 19.09 16.66 -5.91
C TYR A 279 20.32 17.15 -6.67
N ALA A 280 20.62 18.45 -6.55
CA ALA A 280 21.79 19.04 -7.17
C ALA A 280 23.09 18.51 -6.53
N LYS A 281 24.01 17.97 -7.33
CA LYS A 281 25.38 17.60 -6.87
C LYS A 281 26.42 18.60 -7.36
N ALA A 282 26.29 19.09 -8.59
CA ALA A 282 27.17 20.10 -9.16
C ALA A 282 26.65 21.52 -8.89
N LYS A 283 27.57 22.48 -8.67
CA LYS A 283 27.22 23.90 -8.51
C LYS A 283 26.56 24.53 -9.75
N SER A 284 26.72 23.90 -10.92
CA SER A 284 26.10 24.32 -12.18
C SER A 284 24.62 23.96 -12.29
N VAL A 285 24.09 23.12 -11.39
CA VAL A 285 22.66 22.80 -11.35
C VAL A 285 21.95 23.86 -10.53
N PHE A 286 21.31 24.80 -11.22
CA PHE A 286 20.57 25.90 -10.59
C PHE A 286 19.05 25.66 -10.53
N ARG A 287 18.56 24.63 -11.24
CA ARG A 287 17.16 24.23 -11.31
C ARG A 287 17.04 22.73 -11.57
N ILE A 288 16.09 22.09 -10.89
CA ILE A 288 15.65 20.72 -11.15
C ILE A 288 14.30 20.81 -11.84
N GLU A 289 14.15 20.17 -12.99
CA GLU A 289 12.87 20.16 -13.69
C GLU A 289 11.94 19.07 -13.12
N PRO A 290 10.77 19.42 -12.58
CA PRO A 290 9.83 18.45 -12.04
C PRO A 290 9.19 17.60 -13.15
N PRO A 291 8.88 16.32 -12.91
CA PRO A 291 8.08 15.57 -13.85
C PRO A 291 6.68 16.21 -14.00
N PRO A 292 6.02 16.12 -15.17
CA PRO A 292 4.76 16.82 -15.42
C PRO A 292 3.67 16.57 -14.37
N GLY A 293 3.60 15.34 -13.84
CA GLY A 293 2.63 14.99 -12.79
C GLY A 293 2.93 15.56 -11.41
N ALA A 294 4.16 16.02 -11.16
CA ALA A 294 4.55 16.66 -9.89
C ALA A 294 4.24 18.15 -9.88
N VAL A 295 4.20 18.80 -11.05
CA VAL A 295 4.00 20.25 -11.17
C VAL A 295 2.77 20.75 -10.38
N PRO A 296 1.60 20.09 -10.46
CA PRO A 296 0.41 20.51 -9.69
C PRO A 296 0.49 20.39 -8.17
N LEU A 297 1.57 19.81 -7.65
CA LEU A 297 1.73 19.52 -6.23
C LEU A 297 2.94 20.25 -5.63
N LEU A 298 3.64 21.07 -6.43
CA LEU A 298 4.76 21.88 -5.96
C LEU A 298 4.29 22.97 -5.00
N LYS A 299 5.08 23.22 -3.97
CA LYS A 299 4.88 24.36 -3.08
C LYS A 299 5.60 25.61 -3.58
N ASP A 300 6.80 25.41 -4.13
CA ASP A 300 7.57 26.44 -4.82
C ASP A 300 7.65 26.07 -6.32
N PRO A 301 7.27 26.96 -7.26
CA PRO A 301 7.35 26.69 -8.69
C PRO A 301 8.79 26.47 -9.19
N VAL A 302 9.81 26.85 -8.42
CA VAL A 302 11.22 26.68 -8.77
C VAL A 302 11.90 25.73 -7.79
N VAL A 303 12.25 24.53 -8.26
CA VAL A 303 13.06 23.59 -7.48
C VAL A 303 14.53 23.87 -7.71
N ARG A 304 15.30 24.15 -6.64
CA ARG A 304 16.71 24.54 -6.75
C ARG A 304 17.66 23.48 -6.20
N ARG A 305 17.34 22.88 -5.06
CA ARG A 305 18.23 22.00 -4.32
C ARG A 305 17.81 20.55 -4.40
N SER A 306 16.53 20.28 -4.14
CA SER A 306 16.01 18.92 -4.10
C SER A 306 14.52 18.87 -4.39
N LEU A 307 14.13 17.84 -5.15
CA LEU A 307 12.76 17.46 -5.42
C LEU A 307 12.55 16.03 -4.94
N GLU A 308 11.62 15.82 -4.02
CA GLU A 308 11.12 14.52 -3.61
C GLU A 308 9.69 14.36 -4.11
N VAL A 309 9.43 13.25 -4.79
CA VAL A 309 8.14 12.88 -5.36
C VAL A 309 7.74 11.54 -4.78
N VAL A 310 6.54 11.46 -4.19
CA VAL A 310 5.98 10.22 -3.67
C VAL A 310 4.81 9.78 -4.55
N GLU A 311 4.91 8.59 -5.11
CA GLU A 311 3.84 7.89 -5.80
C GLU A 311 3.16 6.91 -4.86
N THR A 312 1.82 6.88 -4.90
CA THR A 312 1.04 5.77 -4.34
C THR A 312 0.66 4.85 -5.49
N GLN A 313 0.90 3.55 -5.32
CA GLN A 313 0.75 2.54 -6.38
C GLN A 313 -0.08 1.36 -5.87
N GLN A 314 -1.21 1.10 -6.51
CA GLN A 314 -2.16 0.05 -6.15
C GLN A 314 -2.05 -1.12 -7.12
N TYR A 315 -1.91 -2.32 -6.57
CA TYR A 315 -1.62 -3.53 -7.32
C TYR A 315 -2.62 -4.65 -7.06
N VAL A 316 -2.79 -5.48 -8.08
CA VAL A 316 -3.39 -6.82 -7.96
C VAL A 316 -2.45 -7.85 -8.57
N ALA A 317 -2.23 -8.95 -7.87
CA ALA A 317 -1.39 -10.04 -8.34
C ALA A 317 -2.05 -11.40 -8.12
N THR A 318 -1.69 -12.36 -8.97
CA THR A 318 -1.94 -13.79 -8.75
C THR A 318 -0.72 -14.41 -8.10
N VAL A 319 -0.90 -15.16 -7.02
CA VAL A 319 0.14 -15.90 -6.32
C VAL A 319 -0.16 -17.40 -6.44
N PRO A 320 0.74 -18.21 -7.00
CA PRO A 320 0.53 -19.66 -7.05
C PRO A 320 0.45 -20.30 -5.65
N PRO A 321 -0.10 -21.53 -5.53
CA PRO A 321 0.04 -22.31 -4.31
C PRO A 321 1.51 -22.57 -3.98
N LYS A 322 1.78 -22.99 -2.75
CA LYS A 322 3.12 -23.32 -2.24
C LYS A 322 3.83 -24.32 -3.15
N GLY A 323 5.10 -24.06 -3.42
CA GLY A 323 5.89 -24.84 -4.38
C GLY A 323 5.56 -24.54 -5.85
N GLY A 324 4.58 -23.68 -6.12
CA GLY A 324 4.34 -23.10 -7.43
C GLY A 324 5.41 -22.08 -7.84
N GLY A 325 5.30 -21.58 -9.08
CA GLY A 325 6.25 -20.61 -9.64
C GLY A 325 6.08 -19.20 -9.08
N ALA A 326 6.52 -18.21 -9.86
CA ALA A 326 6.50 -16.80 -9.48
C ALA A 326 5.08 -16.24 -9.36
N ALA A 327 4.87 -15.33 -8.40
CA ALA A 327 3.69 -14.47 -8.38
C ALA A 327 3.70 -13.52 -9.59
N ARG A 328 2.53 -13.04 -10.02
CA ARG A 328 2.40 -12.24 -11.25
C ARG A 328 1.50 -11.05 -11.03
N VAL A 329 2.00 -9.86 -11.31
CA VAL A 329 1.21 -8.61 -11.25
C VAL A 329 0.31 -8.56 -12.48
N ILE A 330 -1.00 -8.48 -12.26
CA ILE A 330 -2.01 -8.48 -13.32
C ILE A 330 -2.79 -7.17 -13.42
N ALA A 331 -2.70 -6.31 -12.41
CA ALA A 331 -3.33 -5.00 -12.41
C ALA A 331 -2.47 -3.96 -11.71
N TYR A 332 -2.54 -2.74 -12.21
CA TYR A 332 -1.84 -1.58 -11.66
C TYR A 332 -2.69 -0.30 -11.82
N ASP A 333 -2.63 0.57 -10.83
CA ASP A 333 -2.96 1.99 -10.97
C ASP A 333 -2.09 2.78 -10.00
N GLY A 334 -1.78 4.04 -10.30
CA GLY A 334 -0.93 4.83 -9.43
C GLY A 334 -0.72 6.24 -9.93
N ALA A 335 -0.41 7.14 -9.00
CA ALA A 335 -0.15 8.54 -9.30
C ALA A 335 0.82 9.15 -8.29
N ILE A 336 1.40 10.28 -8.66
CA ILE A 336 2.09 11.15 -7.72
C ILE A 336 1.05 11.70 -6.74
N THR A 337 1.32 11.52 -5.45
CA THR A 337 0.39 11.86 -4.37
C THR A 337 0.94 12.90 -3.40
N LYS A 338 2.27 13.09 -3.41
CA LYS A 338 2.94 14.10 -2.60
C LYS A 338 4.21 14.56 -3.29
N VAL A 339 4.52 15.84 -3.14
CA VAL A 339 5.76 16.46 -3.61
C VAL A 339 6.32 17.33 -2.48
N ASN A 340 7.62 17.24 -2.24
CA ASN A 340 8.36 18.13 -1.37
C ASN A 340 9.52 18.73 -2.18
N ASN A 341 9.70 20.05 -2.12
CA ASN A 341 10.74 20.71 -2.89
C ASN A 341 11.43 21.84 -2.14
N THR A 342 12.72 22.03 -2.45
CA THR A 342 13.63 23.07 -1.90
C THR A 342 14.62 23.54 -2.96
#